data_AF-A0A955QKL4-F1
#
_entry.id   AF-A0A955QKL4-F1
#
_cell.length_a   1.000
_cell.length_b   1.000
_cell.length_c   1.000
_cell.angle_alpha   90.00
_cell.angle_beta   90.00
_cell.angle_gamma   90.00
#
_symmetry.space_group_name_H-M   'P 1'
#
loop_
_entity.id
_entity.type
_entity.pdbx_description
1 polymer ?
#
loop_
_entity_poly.entity_id
_entity_poly.type
_entity_poly.pdbx_seq_one_letter_code
_entity_poly.pdbx_strand_id
1 'polypeptide(L)' 'MQRRAVIDEWKAQFAVSIRRACQVLHACRATYQYRPRRDPQAFLRKKIRQMAETHTR' A
#
# COMPACT_ATOMS: atom_id res chain seq x y z
N MET A 1 1.99 4.82 2.96
CA MET A 1 2.52 3.84 3.94
C MET A 1 2.47 4.35 5.38
N GLN A 2 2.65 5.65 5.64
CA GLN A 2 2.66 6.24 6.99
C GLN A 2 1.51 5.83 7.92
N ARG A 3 0.26 5.78 7.41
CA ARG A 3 -0.90 5.39 8.25
C ARG A 3 -0.80 3.99 8.86
N ARG A 4 -0.14 3.03 8.19
CA ARG A 4 0.05 1.68 8.75
C ARG A 4 1.05 1.69 9.90
N ALA A 5 2.17 2.40 9.73
CA ALA A 5 3.20 2.50 10.75
C ALA A 5 2.66 3.08 12.06
N VAL A 6 1.81 4.11 12.00
CA VAL A 6 1.17 4.68 13.19
C VAL A 6 0.23 3.67 13.87
N ILE A 7 -0.51 2.88 13.10
CA ILE A 7 -1.39 1.82 13.66
C ILE A 7 -0.56 0.71 14.31
N ASP A 8 0.57 0.32 13.69
CA ASP A 8 1.48 -0.69 14.21
C ASP A 8 2.14 -0.22 15.51
N GLU A 9 2.56 1.04 15.57
CA GLU A 9 3.11 1.67 16.77
C GLU A 9 2.09 1.71 17.92
N TRP A 10 0.85 2.14 17.64
CA TRP A 10 -0.23 2.12 18.63
C TRP A 10 -0.56 0.72 19.13
N LYS A 11 -0.60 -0.25 18.22
CA LYS A 11 -0.80 -1.66 18.57
C LYS A 11 0.30 -2.13 19.53
N ALA A 12 1.56 -1.77 19.27
CA ALA A 12 2.69 -2.17 20.08
C ALA A 12 2.73 -1.45 21.45
N GLN A 13 2.50 -0.14 21.48
CA GLN A 13 2.55 0.67 22.70
C GLN A 13 1.41 0.37 23.67
N PHE A 14 0.20 0.17 23.15
CA PHE A 14 -1.01 0.01 23.99
C PHE A 14 -1.52 -1.44 24.06
N ALA A 15 -0.83 -2.39 23.41
CA ALA A 15 -1.23 -3.79 23.33
C ALA A 15 -2.69 -4.01 22.86
N VAL A 16 -3.20 -3.11 22.01
CA VAL A 16 -4.58 -3.16 21.50
C VAL A 16 -4.69 -3.91 20.18
N SER A 17 -5.87 -4.44 19.87
CA SER A 17 -6.11 -5.03 18.55
C SER A 17 -6.07 -3.98 17.42
N ILE A 18 -5.72 -4.40 16.20
CA ILE A 18 -5.76 -3.54 15.01
C ILE A 18 -7.15 -2.90 14.82
N ARG A 19 -8.22 -3.64 15.13
CA ARG A 19 -9.59 -3.10 15.07
C ARG A 19 -9.74 -1.88 15.98
N ARG A 20 -9.27 -1.99 17.22
CA ARG A 20 -9.34 -0.91 18.21
C ARG A 20 -8.42 0.25 17.82
N ALA A 21 -7.20 -0.02 17.38
CA ALA A 21 -6.26 1.00 16.90
C ALA A 21 -6.85 1.79 15.71
N CYS A 22 -7.42 1.11 14.71
CA CYS A 22 -8.06 1.76 13.57
C CYS A 22 -9.27 2.61 13.97
N GLN A 23 -10.08 2.17 14.93
CA GLN A 23 -11.22 2.94 15.44
C GLN A 23 -10.77 4.23 16.12
N VAL A 24 -9.77 4.16 17.01
CA VAL A 24 -9.27 5.32 17.76
C VAL A 24 -8.56 6.31 16.82
N LEU A 25 -7.80 5.81 15.86
CA LEU A 25 -7.08 6.63 14.87
C LEU A 25 -7.96 7.09 13.70
N HIS A 26 -9.27 6.79 13.73
CA HIS A 26 -10.22 7.05 12.64
C HIS A 26 -9.70 6.59 11.26
N ALA A 27 -8.95 5.48 11.25
CA ALA A 27 -8.37 4.91 10.06
C ALA A 27 -9.27 3.83 9.47
N CYS A 28 -9.46 3.86 8.14
CA CYS A 28 -10.20 2.80 7.47
C CYS A 28 -9.45 1.46 7.58
N ARG A 29 -10.10 0.41 8.09
CA ARG A 29 -9.48 -0.92 8.20
C ARG A 29 -9.08 -1.48 6.83
N ALA A 30 -9.85 -1.20 5.79
CA ALA A 30 -9.57 -1.69 4.44
C ALA A 30 -8.23 -1.17 3.92
N THR A 31 -7.87 0.09 4.21
CA THR A 31 -6.56 0.64 3.82
C THR A 31 -5.42 0.04 4.64
N TYR A 32 -5.65 -0.31 5.91
CA TYR A 32 -4.68 -1.08 6.69
C TYR A 32 -4.50 -2.49 6.14
N GLN A 33 -5.53 -3.16 5.61
CA GLN A 33 -5.39 -4.50 5.02
C GLN A 33 -4.87 -4.46 3.58
N TYR A 34 -5.08 -3.37 2.85
CA TYR A 34 -4.70 -3.22 1.46
C TYR A 34 -3.20 -3.38 1.25
N ARG A 35 -2.77 -4.47 0.61
CA ARG A 35 -1.38 -4.61 0.18
C ARG A 35 -1.27 -4.08 -1.25
N PRO A 36 -0.42 -3.07 -1.52
CA PRO A 36 -0.18 -2.65 -2.89
C PRO A 36 0.35 -3.84 -3.68
N ARG A 37 -0.37 -4.21 -4.74
CA ARG A 37 0.04 -5.27 -5.64
C ARG A 37 1.07 -4.67 -6.59
N ARG A 38 2.37 -4.81 -6.26
CA ARG A 38 3.44 -4.51 -7.21
C ARG A 38 3.30 -5.51 -8.34
N ASP A 39 2.97 -5.03 -9.55
CA ASP A 39 2.99 -5.89 -10.73
C ASP A 39 4.43 -6.35 -10.96
N PRO A 40 4.74 -7.66 -10.86
CA PRO A 40 6.08 -8.19 -11.09
C PRO A 40 6.62 -7.82 -12.47
N GLN A 41 5.74 -7.60 -13.44
CA GLN A 41 6.06 -7.25 -14.82
C GLN A 41 5.90 -5.75 -15.09
N ALA A 42 5.72 -4.90 -14.08
CA ALA A 42 5.58 -3.45 -14.25
C ALA A 42 6.73 -2.87 -15.10
N PHE A 43 7.95 -3.33 -14.86
CA PHE A 43 9.12 -2.95 -15.64
C PHE A 43 9.04 -3.41 -17.10
N LEU A 44 8.61 -4.65 -17.33
CA LEU A 44 8.46 -5.21 -18.68
C LEU A 44 7.39 -4.46 -19.47
N ARG A 45 6.23 -4.21 -18.86
CA ARG A 45 5.14 -3.41 -19.45
C ARG A 45 5.60 -2.00 -19.79
N LYS A 46 6.39 -1.38 -18.91
CA LYS A 46 6.98 -0.05 -19.16
C LYS A 46 7.93 -0.08 -20.37
N LYS A 47 8.79 -1.09 -20.49
CA LYS A 47 9.68 -1.28 -21.65
C LYS A 47 8.91 -1.50 -22.95
N ILE A 48 7.91 -2.39 -22.93
CA ILE A 48 7.07 -2.67 -24.12
C ILE A 48 6.37 -1.39 -24.58
N ARG A 49 5.79 -0.62 -23.65
CA ARG A 49 5.16 0.67 -23.96
C ARG A 49 6.17 1.63 -24.62
N GLN A 50 7.36 1.76 -24.05
CA GLN A 50 8.39 2.65 -24.60
C GLN A 50 8.84 2.22 -26.00
N MET A 51 9.03 0.92 -26.24
CA MET A 51 9.36 0.39 -27.57
C MET A 51 8.25 0.68 -28.58
N ALA A 52 6.99 0.44 -28.20
CA ALA A 52 5.84 0.74 -29.06
C ALA A 52 5.78 2.24 -29.40
N GLU A 53 5.90 3.13 -28.42
CA GLU A 53 5.92 4.59 -28.61
C GLU A 53 7.06 5.05 -29.54
N THR A 54 8.22 4.40 -29.46
CA THR A 54 9.37 4.70 -30.34
C THR A 54 9.08 4.27 -31.79
N HIS A 55 8.35 3.17 -31.98
CA HIS A 55 8.00 2.63 -33.29
C HIS A 55 6.79 3.32 -33.96
N THR A 56 5.95 4.01 -33.19
CA THR A 56 4.78 4.72 -33.73
C THR A 56 5.05 6.18 -34.11
N ARG A 57 6.28 6.67 -33.89
CA ARG A 57 6.69 8.05 -34.17
C ARG A 57 7.33 8.20 -35.54
#